data_AF-A0A2P5CP50-F1
#
_entry.id   AF-A0A2P5CP50-F1
#
_cell.length_a   1.000
_cell.length_b   1.000
_cell.length_c   1.000
_cell.angle_alpha   90.00
_cell.angle_beta   90.00
_cell.angle_gamma   90.00
#
_symmetry.space_group_name_H-M   'P 1'
#
loop_
_entity.id
_entity.type
_entity.pdbx_description
1 polymer ?
#
loop_
_entity_poly.entity_id
_entity_poly.type
_entity_poly.pdbx_seq_one_letter_code
_entity_poly.pdbx_strand_id
1 'polypeptide(L)'
;MRQAGTYSGIRFGGGNGAHSLPLARIKKIMKRCGSGDEVKMISGDAPVVFAKACELFIKELTQKSWTLTLQGKRRILHKDDVASAVVATDVFDFLVGLVSDGDDYDHHAQNLVPKERETVLEE
;
A
#
# COMPACT_ATOMS: atom_id res chain seq x y z
N MET A 1 -50.66 -6.80 -5.78
CA MET A 1 -49.34 -7.33 -5.41
C MET A 1 -48.55 -7.57 -6.67
N ARG A 2 -47.54 -6.75 -6.96
CA ARG A 2 -46.69 -6.91 -8.15
C ARG A 2 -45.57 -7.86 -7.80
N GLN A 3 -45.46 -8.96 -8.54
CA GLN A 3 -44.38 -9.92 -8.40
C GLN A 3 -43.04 -9.23 -8.68
N ALA A 4 -42.02 -9.52 -7.86
CA ALA A 4 -40.66 -9.09 -8.13
C ALA A 4 -40.13 -9.87 -9.34
N GLY A 5 -39.91 -9.15 -10.45
CA GLY A 5 -39.20 -9.68 -11.61
C GLY A 5 -37.75 -10.03 -11.26
N THR A 6 -37.20 -10.93 -12.05
CA THR A 6 -35.81 -11.41 -12.07
C THR A 6 -34.81 -10.24 -12.12
N TYR A 7 -34.49 -9.67 -10.96
CA TYR A 7 -33.40 -8.72 -10.81
C TYR A 7 -32.09 -9.50 -10.86
N SER A 8 -31.44 -9.38 -12.02
CA SER A 8 -30.00 -9.26 -12.17
C SER A 8 -29.15 -10.32 -11.46
N GLY A 9 -28.87 -11.40 -12.18
CA GLY A 9 -27.78 -12.32 -11.90
C GLY A 9 -26.41 -11.66 -12.09
N ILE A 10 -26.10 -10.62 -11.32
CA ILE A 10 -24.72 -10.17 -11.16
C ILE A 10 -24.09 -11.13 -10.15
N ARG A 11 -23.61 -12.26 -10.69
CA ARG A 11 -22.61 -13.07 -10.03
C ARG A 11 -21.35 -12.23 -9.87
N PHE A 12 -21.13 -11.64 -8.70
CA PHE A 12 -19.77 -11.25 -8.26
C PHE A 12 -19.01 -12.49 -7.77
N GLY A 13 -19.01 -13.57 -8.56
CA GLY A 13 -18.39 -14.82 -8.19
C GLY A 13 -18.12 -15.68 -9.41
N GLY A 14 -16.84 -15.83 -9.76
CA GLY A 14 -16.36 -16.83 -10.71
C GLY A 14 -15.72 -16.26 -11.97
N GLY A 15 -14.50 -15.77 -11.85
CA GLY A 15 -13.66 -15.40 -12.98
C GLY A 15 -12.28 -14.93 -12.51
N ASN A 16 -11.32 -15.85 -12.45
CA ASN A 16 -9.91 -15.56 -12.21
C ASN A 16 -9.30 -14.84 -13.43
N GLY A 17 -9.70 -13.59 -13.66
CA GLY A 17 -9.23 -12.77 -14.78
C GLY A 17 -8.49 -11.52 -14.30
N ALA A 18 -7.20 -11.46 -14.63
CA ALA A 18 -6.38 -10.25 -14.82
C ALA A 18 -5.69 -9.54 -13.63
N HIS A 19 -5.83 -9.96 -12.36
CA HIS A 19 -5.11 -9.32 -11.25
C HIS A 19 -4.28 -10.29 -10.40
N SER A 20 -2.98 -10.01 -10.25
CA SER A 20 -2.03 -10.84 -9.47
C SER A 20 -2.26 -10.78 -7.96
N LEU A 21 -3.04 -9.81 -7.47
CA LEU A 21 -3.29 -9.60 -6.05
C LEU A 21 -4.80 -9.74 -5.71
N PRO A 22 -5.15 -10.35 -4.57
CA PRO A 22 -6.54 -10.63 -4.21
C PRO A 22 -7.32 -9.35 -3.84
N LEU A 23 -8.30 -8.99 -4.68
CA LEU A 23 -9.13 -7.78 -4.52
C LEU A 23 -9.83 -7.69 -3.15
N ALA A 24 -10.33 -8.83 -2.64
CA ALA A 24 -10.98 -8.89 -1.34
C ALA A 24 -10.03 -8.47 -0.19
N ARG A 25 -8.74 -8.83 -0.28
CA ARG A 25 -7.73 -8.47 0.73
C ARG A 25 -7.39 -7.00 0.65
N ILE A 26 -7.23 -6.47 -0.57
CA ILE A 26 -6.98 -5.04 -0.82
C ILE A 26 -8.11 -4.22 -0.21
N LYS A 27 -9.37 -4.56 -0.53
CA LYS A 27 -10.55 -3.88 0.03
C LYS A 27 -10.57 -3.91 1.57
N LYS A 28 -10.18 -5.04 2.18
CA LYS A 28 -10.11 -5.17 3.65
C LYS A 28 -9.04 -4.28 4.29
N ILE A 29 -7.89 -4.11 3.64
CA ILE A 29 -6.83 -3.20 4.09
C ILE A 29 -7.31 -1.76 3.98
N MET A 30 -7.89 -1.40 2.82
CA MET A 30 -8.42 -0.06 2.58
C MET A 30 -9.46 0.37 3.62
N LYS A 31 -10.31 -0.54 4.11
CA LYS A 31 -11.29 -0.22 5.17
C LYS A 31 -10.67 0.09 6.54
N ARG A 32 -9.56 -0.57 6.86
CA ARG A 32 -8.88 -0.52 8.17
C ARG A 32 -7.86 0.61 8.31
N CYS A 33 -7.47 1.24 7.22
CA CYS A 33 -6.38 2.23 7.21
C CYS A 33 -6.83 3.64 7.64
N GLY A 34 -8.13 3.87 7.88
CA GLY A 34 -8.65 5.15 8.34
C GLY A 34 -8.28 5.45 9.80
N SER A 35 -7.82 6.67 10.08
CA SER A 35 -7.30 7.13 11.38
C SER A 35 -8.38 7.35 12.47
N GLY A 36 -9.51 6.64 12.44
CA GLY A 36 -10.50 6.73 13.50
C GLY A 36 -11.92 6.34 13.12
N ASP A 37 -12.27 6.41 11.83
CA ASP A 37 -13.57 5.96 11.33
C ASP A 37 -13.38 4.86 10.28
N GLU A 38 -14.00 3.70 10.53
CA GLU A 38 -14.06 2.60 9.56
C GLU A 38 -14.69 3.11 8.25
N VAL A 39 -13.96 2.99 7.15
CA VAL A 39 -14.46 3.41 5.83
C VAL A 39 -15.65 2.52 5.47
N LYS A 40 -16.86 3.07 5.59
CA LYS A 40 -18.13 2.33 5.38
C LYS A 40 -18.22 1.77 3.97
N MET A 41 -17.91 2.58 2.97
CA MET A 41 -18.02 2.24 1.55
C MET A 41 -16.73 2.54 0.79
N ILE A 42 -16.40 1.65 -0.14
CA ILE A 42 -15.27 1.79 -1.07
C ILE A 42 -15.85 1.50 -2.46
N SER A 43 -15.53 2.36 -3.43
CA SER A 43 -15.91 2.18 -4.83
C SER A 43 -15.42 0.83 -5.38
N GLY A 44 -16.17 0.25 -6.32
CA GLY A 44 -15.81 -1.01 -6.98
C GLY A 44 -14.49 -0.94 -7.74
N ASP A 45 -14.16 0.23 -8.29
CA ASP A 45 -12.98 0.42 -9.14
C ASP A 45 -11.69 0.62 -8.34
N ALA A 46 -11.80 1.08 -7.09
CA ALA A 46 -10.62 1.42 -6.29
C ALA A 46 -9.75 0.17 -6.00
N PRO A 47 -10.28 -0.97 -5.51
CA PRO A 47 -9.48 -2.18 -5.32
C PRO A 47 -8.82 -2.70 -6.61
N VAL A 48 -9.46 -2.49 -7.77
CA VAL A 48 -8.94 -2.91 -9.08
C VAL A 48 -7.70 -2.10 -9.45
N VAL A 49 -7.77 -0.77 -9.32
CA VAL A 49 -6.62 0.13 -9.57
C VAL A 49 -5.50 -0.15 -8.58
N PHE A 50 -5.82 -0.30 -7.29
CA PHE A 50 -4.83 -0.62 -6.26
C PHE A 50 -4.15 -1.97 -6.50
N ALA A 51 -4.85 -2.97 -7.03
CA ALA A 51 -4.22 -4.25 -7.37
C ALA A 51 -3.10 -4.06 -8.39
N LYS A 52 -3.32 -3.23 -9.42
CA LYS A 52 -2.28 -2.95 -10.42
C LYS A 52 -1.18 -2.04 -9.89
N ALA A 53 -1.54 -1.02 -9.12
CA ALA A 53 -0.58 -0.12 -8.50
C ALA A 53 0.37 -0.88 -7.55
N CYS A 54 -0.16 -1.77 -6.71
CA CYS A 54 0.63 -2.60 -5.81
C CYS A 54 1.56 -3.57 -6.58
N GLU A 55 1.11 -4.12 -7.71
CA GLU A 55 1.96 -4.95 -8.58
C GLU A 55 3.16 -4.16 -9.11
N LEU A 56 2.91 -2.95 -9.63
CA LEU A 56 3.97 -2.06 -10.13
C LEU A 56 4.89 -1.59 -9.00
N PHE A 57 4.33 -1.28 -7.84
CA PHE A 57 5.08 -0.86 -6.66
C PHE A 57 6.07 -1.95 -6.18
N ILE A 58 5.59 -3.21 -6.05
CA ILE A 58 6.45 -4.33 -5.66
C ILE A 58 7.58 -4.52 -6.68
N LYS A 59 7.27 -4.43 -7.97
CA LYS A 59 8.26 -4.56 -9.05
C LYS A 59 9.32 -3.45 -8.96
N GLU A 60 8.90 -2.20 -8.81
CA GLU A 60 9.79 -1.05 -8.76
C GLU A 60 10.72 -1.11 -7.54
N LEU A 61 10.16 -1.37 -6.35
CA LEU A 61 10.92 -1.51 -5.12
C LEU A 61 11.94 -2.65 -5.23
N THR A 62 11.54 -3.79 -5.81
CA THR A 62 12.43 -4.94 -6.02
C THR A 62 13.55 -4.60 -6.99
N GLN A 63 13.28 -3.91 -8.10
CA GLN A 63 14.31 -3.54 -9.09
C GLN A 63 15.35 -2.57 -8.52
N LYS A 64 14.91 -1.56 -7.76
CA LYS A 64 15.81 -0.61 -7.10
C LYS A 64 16.68 -1.30 -6.05
N SER A 65 16.07 -2.13 -5.20
CA SER A 65 16.79 -2.90 -4.17
C SER A 65 17.80 -3.87 -4.79
N TRP A 66 17.41 -4.55 -5.88
CA TRP A 66 18.29 -5.46 -6.60
C TRP A 66 19.51 -4.77 -7.23
N THR A 67 19.35 -3.53 -7.68
CA THR A 67 20.47 -2.74 -8.23
C THR A 67 21.55 -2.54 -7.17
N LEU A 68 21.16 -2.26 -5.91
CA LEU A 68 22.09 -2.13 -4.79
C LEU A 68 22.76 -3.47 -4.42
N THR A 69 22.00 -4.57 -4.46
CA THR A 69 22.57 -5.92 -4.27
C THR A 69 23.65 -6.23 -5.30
N LEU A 70 23.41 -5.90 -6.57
CA LEU A 70 24.37 -6.10 -7.67
C LEU A 70 25.60 -5.20 -7.53
N GLN A 71 25.44 -3.95 -7.08
CA GLN A 71 26.57 -3.06 -6.76
C GLN A 71 27.45 -3.64 -5.65
N GLY A 72 26.84 -4.30 -4.67
CA GLY A 72 27.53 -5.08 -3.64
C GLY A 72 28.17 -6.39 -4.12
N LYS A 73 28.11 -6.71 -5.43
CA LYS A 73 28.54 -7.99 -6.04
C LYS A 73 27.89 -9.23 -5.41
N ARG A 74 26.73 -9.05 -4.79
CA ARG A 74 25.95 -10.13 -4.17
C ARG A 74 24.87 -10.58 -5.15
N ARG A 75 24.37 -11.80 -4.96
CA ARG A 75 23.24 -12.37 -5.73
C ARG A 75 22.04 -12.75 -4.86
N ILE A 76 22.10 -12.39 -3.59
CA ILE A 76 21.05 -12.59 -2.60
C ILE A 76 20.63 -11.20 -2.16
N LEU A 77 19.34 -10.91 -2.22
CA LEU A 77 18.75 -9.64 -1.79
C LEU A 77 18.65 -9.62 -0.26
N HIS A 78 19.23 -8.61 0.40
CA HIS A 78 19.17 -8.45 1.85
C HIS A 78 18.21 -7.34 2.28
N LYS A 79 17.77 -7.36 3.55
CA LYS A 79 16.93 -6.32 4.15
C LYS A 79 17.60 -4.93 4.05
N ASP A 80 18.91 -4.88 4.23
CA ASP A 80 19.71 -3.64 4.14
C ASP A 80 19.69 -3.02 2.73
N ASP A 81 19.62 -3.85 1.68
CA ASP A 81 19.50 -3.37 0.30
C ASP A 81 18.14 -2.70 0.08
N VAL A 82 17.08 -3.26 0.68
CA VAL A 82 15.73 -2.68 0.62
C VAL A 82 15.68 -1.36 1.41
N ALA A 83 16.22 -1.33 2.63
CA ALA A 83 16.28 -0.12 3.44
C ALA A 83 17.05 1.00 2.73
N SER A 84 18.20 0.66 2.14
CA SER A 84 19.01 1.61 1.37
C SER A 84 18.29 2.11 0.12
N ALA A 85 17.56 1.24 -0.60
CA ALA A 85 16.78 1.63 -1.78
C ALA A 85 15.61 2.56 -1.44
N VAL A 86 14.97 2.34 -0.28
CA VAL A 86 13.92 3.19 0.26
C VAL A 86 14.47 4.58 0.58
N VAL A 87 15.56 4.67 1.35
CA VAL A 87 16.17 5.96 1.72
C VAL A 87 16.69 6.71 0.48
N ALA A 88 17.17 6.01 -0.54
CA ALA A 88 17.67 6.61 -1.76
C ALA A 88 16.58 7.07 -2.75
N THR A 89 15.29 6.79 -2.49
CA THR A 89 14.20 7.12 -3.41
C THR A 89 13.13 7.94 -2.68
N ASP A 90 13.03 9.23 -2.99
CA ASP A 90 12.09 10.18 -2.34
C ASP A 90 10.62 9.70 -2.36
N VAL A 91 10.19 9.05 -3.44
CA VAL A 91 8.82 8.49 -3.55
C VAL A 91 8.53 7.40 -2.51
N PHE A 92 9.55 6.79 -1.92
CA PHE A 92 9.44 5.74 -0.89
C PHE A 92 9.60 6.27 0.53
N ASP A 93 9.58 7.59 0.76
CA ASP A 93 9.72 8.19 2.10
C ASP A 93 8.69 7.66 3.12
N PHE A 94 7.48 7.32 2.65
CA PHE A 94 6.44 6.69 3.47
C PHE A 94 6.81 5.32 4.07
N LEU A 95 7.91 4.72 3.64
CA LEU A 95 8.43 3.43 4.13
C LEU A 95 9.60 3.59 5.09
N VAL A 96 10.22 4.77 5.23
CA VAL A 96 11.46 4.96 6.00
C VAL A 96 11.30 4.47 7.44
N GLY A 97 10.23 4.91 8.13
CA GLY A 97 9.96 4.45 9.49
C GLY A 97 9.71 2.94 9.59
N LEU A 98 9.17 2.30 8.55
CA LEU A 98 8.90 0.86 8.54
C LEU A 98 10.16 0.01 8.30
N VAL A 99 11.12 0.51 7.52
CA VAL A 99 12.35 -0.22 7.22
C VAL A 99 13.44 -0.03 8.27
N SER A 100 13.42 1.10 8.99
CA SER A 100 14.40 1.43 10.04
C SER A 100 14.14 0.69 11.36
N ASP A 101 12.88 0.37 11.67
CA ASP A 101 12.54 -0.35 12.90
C ASP A 101 12.73 -1.86 12.72
N GLY A 102 13.98 -2.29 12.93
CA GLY A 102 14.28 -3.67 13.26
C GLY A 102 13.74 -4.03 14.64
N ASP A 103 12.76 -4.93 14.66
CA ASP A 103 12.49 -5.89 15.74
C ASP A 103 11.66 -5.50 16.98
N ASP A 104 10.90 -4.40 17.00
CA ASP A 104 9.92 -4.16 18.09
C ASP A 104 8.58 -3.58 17.58
N TYR A 105 7.70 -4.45 17.06
CA TYR A 105 6.27 -4.11 16.93
C TYR A 105 5.56 -4.41 18.24
N ASP A 106 5.66 -3.48 19.21
CA ASP A 106 4.58 -3.27 20.16
C ASP A 106 4.22 -1.77 20.24
N HIS A 107 2.91 -1.56 20.29
CA HIS A 107 2.19 -0.30 20.50
C HIS A 107 2.01 0.71 19.34
N HIS A 108 0.77 0.67 18.83
CA HIS A 108 -0.08 1.80 18.46
C HIS A 108 0.37 2.68 17.28
N ALA A 109 -0.21 2.37 16.12
CA ALA A 109 -0.47 3.34 15.06
C ALA A 109 -1.33 4.51 15.58
N GLN A 110 -0.73 5.51 16.20
CA GLN A 110 -1.32 6.84 16.41
C GLN A 110 -0.20 7.88 16.40
N ASN A 111 -0.37 8.93 15.58
CA ASN A 111 0.39 10.19 15.55
C ASN A 111 1.52 10.37 14.53
N LEU A 112 1.22 10.18 13.24
CA LEU A 112 1.89 10.96 12.19
C LEU A 112 0.87 11.91 11.55
N VAL A 113 0.46 12.92 12.33
CA VAL A 113 -0.11 14.17 11.78
C VAL A 113 1.08 15.09 11.50
N PRO A 114 1.28 15.59 10.27
CA PRO A 114 2.25 16.64 10.01
C PRO A 114 1.85 17.89 10.80
N LYS A 115 2.71 18.30 11.75
CA LYS A 115 2.57 19.59 12.43
C LYS A 115 2.92 20.68 11.41
N GLU A 116 1.91 21.41 10.96
CA GLU A 116 2.10 22.58 10.09
C GLU A 116 3.14 23.51 10.72
N ARG A 117 4.23 23.77 9.99
CA ARG A 117 5.19 24.82 10.36
C ARG A 117 4.55 26.15 9.98
N GLU A 118 3.91 26.77 10.93
CA GLU A 118 3.52 28.17 10.86
C GLU A 118 4.82 28.99 10.77
N THR A 119 5.19 29.38 9.55
CA THR A 119 6.24 30.36 9.30
C THR A 119 5.55 31.72 9.25
N VAL A 120 5.47 32.38 10.39
CA VAL A 120 5.12 33.80 10.43
C VAL A 120 6.43 34.55 10.17
N LEU A 121 6.59 35.04 8.94
CA LEU A 121 7.58 36.05 8.56
C LEU A 121 6.89 37.42 8.64
N GLU A 122 7.56 38.32 9.39
CA GLU A 122 7.61 39.80 9.28
C GLU A 122 6.28 40.59 9.44
N GLU A 123 6.18 41.72 10.15
CA GLU A 123 7.11 42.72 10.71
C GLU A 123 6.52 43.26 12.04
#